data_AF-A0A3B4EL99-F1
#
_entry.id   AF-A0A3B4EL99-F1
#
_cell.length_a   1.000
_cell.length_b   1.000
_cell.length_c   1.000
_cell.angle_alpha   90.00
_cell.angle_beta   90.00
_cell.angle_gamma   90.00
#
_symmetry.space_group_name_H-M   'P 1'
#
loop_
_entity.id
_entity.type
_entity.pdbx_description
1 polymer ?
#
loop_
_entity_poly.entity_id
_entity_poly.type
_entity_poly.pdbx_seq_one_letter_code
_entity_poly.pdbx_strand_id
1 'polypeptide(L)'
;MILLLEICLLSFGLMASSEASIPPNARLHIEQLNNYYKTTEGADLFDGKPLFWGRLDGFEKPEQKLLMTIILDAYNRILTQMQNETEDAEVQNKLIKVKVYLDRLKLHYFSDKHNKLKTQASEVMALKETDPLVQRKALFELIKVYHEADNLRDTSVQNHRSRRQAKASKKHRSKS
;
A
#
# COMPACT_ATOMS: atom_id res chain seq x y z
N MET A 1 29.80 25.66 -35.73
CA MET A 1 28.86 24.53 -35.71
C MET A 1 28.92 23.88 -34.33
N ILE A 2 27.78 23.90 -33.65
CA ILE A 2 27.36 23.03 -32.54
C ILE A 2 28.14 23.18 -31.22
N LEU A 3 27.75 24.22 -30.47
CA LEU A 3 27.52 24.13 -29.02
C LEU A 3 26.29 23.23 -28.83
N LEU A 4 26.35 22.20 -27.99
CA LEU A 4 25.21 21.53 -27.32
C LEU A 4 25.72 20.24 -26.68
N LEU A 5 25.93 20.23 -25.36
CA LEU A 5 25.68 19.10 -24.45
C LEU A 5 26.16 19.44 -23.02
N GLU A 6 25.87 20.64 -22.56
CA GLU A 6 25.55 20.83 -21.15
C GLU A 6 24.04 20.72 -21.02
N ILE A 7 23.59 20.19 -19.88
CA ILE A 7 22.22 19.91 -19.50
C ILE A 7 21.81 18.43 -19.71
N CYS A 8 22.46 17.53 -18.97
CA CYS A 8 21.73 16.43 -18.34
C CYS A 8 20.88 17.02 -17.20
N LEU A 9 19.79 17.72 -17.56
CA LEU A 9 18.67 17.92 -16.65
C LEU A 9 18.23 16.53 -16.25
N LEU A 10 18.56 16.15 -15.02
CA LEU A 10 17.91 15.08 -14.29
C LEU A 10 16.40 15.35 -14.38
N SER A 11 15.75 14.68 -15.32
CA SER A 11 14.31 14.52 -15.35
C SER A 11 13.94 13.65 -14.15
N PHE A 12 14.04 14.20 -12.95
CA PHE A 12 13.31 13.69 -11.81
C PHE A 12 11.84 13.77 -12.21
N GLY A 13 11.24 12.61 -12.35
CA GLY A 13 9.88 12.43 -12.79
C GLY A 13 8.92 13.28 -11.95
N LEU A 14 8.52 14.42 -12.52
CA LEU A 14 7.21 15.02 -12.30
C LEU A 14 6.20 14.09 -12.98
N MET A 15 6.05 12.88 -12.44
CA MET A 15 4.94 12.02 -12.78
C MET A 15 3.73 12.60 -12.06
N ALA A 16 2.87 13.25 -12.83
CA ALA A 16 1.61 13.82 -12.40
C ALA A 16 0.81 12.76 -11.60
N SER A 17 0.87 12.88 -10.29
CA SER A 17 0.06 12.12 -9.35
C SER A 17 -1.19 12.93 -9.10
N SER A 18 -2.36 12.33 -9.26
CA SER A 18 -3.67 12.97 -9.10
C SER A 18 -3.73 13.90 -7.89
N GLU A 19 -4.29 15.06 -8.13
CA GLU A 19 -4.58 16.24 -7.30
C GLU A 19 -5.09 16.00 -5.87
N ALA A 20 -4.31 15.31 -5.04
CA ALA A 20 -4.38 15.40 -3.59
C ALA A 20 -3.08 16.05 -3.13
N SER A 21 -3.01 17.37 -3.32
CA SER A 21 -1.88 18.17 -2.84
C SER A 21 -1.72 17.96 -1.33
N ILE A 22 -0.50 17.68 -0.88
CA ILE A 22 -0.17 17.63 0.55
C ILE A 22 -0.62 18.97 1.15
N PRO A 23 -1.46 18.99 2.21
CA PRO A 23 -1.91 20.24 2.81
C PRO A 23 -0.71 21.14 3.14
N PRO A 24 -0.72 22.46 2.80
CA PRO A 24 0.45 23.32 2.94
C PRO A 24 1.11 23.28 4.33
N ASN A 25 0.28 23.25 5.39
CA ASN A 25 0.76 23.13 6.77
C ASN A 25 1.41 21.77 7.06
N ALA A 26 0.87 20.68 6.49
CA ALA A 26 1.49 19.36 6.62
C ALA A 26 2.86 19.34 5.93
N ARG A 27 2.94 19.92 4.72
CA ARG A 27 4.18 20.05 3.97
C ARG A 27 5.23 20.84 4.74
N LEU A 28 4.87 21.98 5.31
CA LEU A 28 5.78 22.80 6.12
C LEU A 28 6.37 22.00 7.29
N HIS A 29 5.54 21.29 8.05
CA HIS A 29 6.02 20.48 9.18
C HIS A 29 6.92 19.33 8.72
N ILE A 30 6.62 18.69 7.59
CA ILE A 30 7.46 17.64 7.01
C ILE A 30 8.82 18.20 6.58
N GLU A 31 8.85 19.35 5.88
CA GLU A 31 10.10 19.98 5.45
C GLU A 31 10.98 20.40 6.64
N GLN A 32 10.37 20.94 7.70
CA GLN A 32 11.08 21.28 8.93
C GLN A 32 11.67 20.04 9.63
N LEU A 33 10.93 18.92 9.67
CA LEU A 33 11.44 17.66 10.21
C LEU A 33 12.57 17.10 9.34
N ASN A 34 12.43 17.14 8.02
CA ASN A 34 13.47 16.70 7.08
C ASN A 34 14.78 17.45 7.29
N ASN A 35 14.71 18.76 7.51
CA ASN A 35 15.89 19.57 7.82
C ASN A 35 16.50 19.19 9.18
N TYR A 36 15.66 19.01 10.22
CA TYR A 36 16.14 18.62 11.56
C TYR A 36 16.86 17.27 11.55
N TYR A 37 16.27 16.27 10.89
CA TYR A 37 16.84 14.92 10.76
C TYR A 37 17.84 14.79 9.61
N LYS A 38 18.19 15.90 8.93
CA LYS A 38 19.16 15.96 7.83
C LYS A 38 18.89 14.93 6.73
N THR A 39 17.63 14.75 6.34
CA THR A 39 17.20 13.69 5.40
C THR A 39 17.63 13.94 3.95
N THR A 40 18.39 15.00 3.69
CA THR A 40 19.00 15.31 2.38
C THR A 40 20.51 15.11 2.39
N GLU A 41 21.09 14.75 3.54
CA GLU A 41 22.52 14.59 3.74
C GLU A 41 22.81 13.12 4.06
N GLY A 42 23.69 12.48 3.29
CA GLY A 42 24.13 11.11 3.53
C GLY A 42 23.88 10.17 2.36
N ALA A 43 24.95 9.51 1.90
CA ALA A 43 24.88 8.54 0.81
C ALA A 43 23.96 7.35 1.15
N ASP A 44 23.87 6.99 2.43
CA ASP A 44 23.09 5.85 2.92
C ASP A 44 21.57 6.04 2.74
N LEU A 45 21.09 7.29 2.63
CA LEU A 45 19.68 7.58 2.33
C LEU A 45 19.31 7.31 0.87
N PHE A 46 20.32 7.23 -0.01
CA PHE A 46 20.17 7.03 -1.45
C PHE A 46 20.81 5.71 -1.91
N ASP A 47 20.82 4.69 -1.06
CA ASP A 47 21.39 3.37 -1.33
C ASP A 47 20.58 2.51 -2.32
N GLY A 48 19.51 3.07 -2.89
CA GLY A 48 18.61 2.41 -3.82
C GLY A 48 17.59 1.47 -3.17
N LYS A 49 17.51 1.44 -1.82
CA LYS A 49 16.59 0.57 -1.07
C LYS A 49 15.55 1.39 -0.31
N PRO A 50 14.56 1.96 -1.01
CA PRO A 50 13.51 2.68 -0.32
C PRO A 50 12.72 1.75 0.61
N LEU A 51 12.31 2.29 1.77
CA LEU A 51 11.52 1.54 2.75
C LEU A 51 10.15 1.15 2.17
N PHE A 52 9.43 2.12 1.58
CA PHE A 52 8.05 1.95 1.13
C PHE A 52 7.79 2.34 -0.33
N TRP A 53 8.68 3.12 -0.96
CA TRP A 53 8.52 3.52 -2.37
C TRP A 53 8.58 2.29 -3.30
N GLY A 54 7.76 2.28 -4.35
CA GLY A 54 7.66 1.18 -5.32
C GLY A 54 7.01 -0.11 -4.79
N ARG A 55 6.64 -0.18 -3.51
CA ARG A 55 6.00 -1.38 -2.93
C ARG A 55 4.58 -1.65 -3.46
N LEU A 56 3.95 -0.65 -4.07
CA LEU A 56 2.58 -0.74 -4.59
C LEU A 56 2.51 -1.23 -6.04
N ASP A 57 3.65 -1.33 -6.72
CA ASP A 57 3.71 -1.64 -8.14
C ASP A 57 3.27 -3.09 -8.40
N GLY A 58 2.48 -3.28 -9.45
CA GLY A 58 1.95 -4.61 -9.82
C GLY A 58 0.71 -5.07 -9.06
N PHE A 59 0.25 -4.33 -8.05
CA PHE A 59 -0.98 -4.63 -7.31
C PHE A 59 -2.21 -3.89 -7.86
N GLU A 60 -3.39 -4.50 -7.80
CA GLU A 60 -4.65 -3.80 -8.11
C GLU A 60 -5.03 -2.82 -6.97
N LYS A 61 -5.99 -1.93 -7.26
CA LYS A 61 -6.38 -0.85 -6.33
C LYS A 61 -6.79 -1.34 -4.92
N PRO A 62 -7.56 -2.43 -4.76
CA PRO A 62 -7.92 -2.94 -3.43
C PRO A 62 -6.71 -3.36 -2.58
N GLU A 63 -5.74 -4.03 -3.20
CA GLU A 63 -4.48 -4.50 -2.60
C GLU A 63 -3.58 -3.31 -2.28
N GLN A 64 -3.46 -2.35 -3.21
CA GLN A 64 -2.75 -1.09 -2.96
C GLN A 64 -3.30 -0.37 -1.73
N LYS A 65 -4.63 -0.32 -1.57
CA LYS A 65 -5.27 0.30 -0.39
C LYS A 65 -4.99 -0.45 0.91
N LEU A 66 -5.01 -1.79 0.89
CA LEU A 66 -4.62 -2.59 2.04
C LEU A 66 -3.15 -2.34 2.42
N LEU A 67 -2.25 -2.40 1.44
CA LEU A 67 -0.82 -2.19 1.67
C LEU A 67 -0.53 -0.76 2.17
N MET A 68 -1.18 0.25 1.61
CA MET A 68 -1.05 1.62 2.08
C MET A 68 -1.56 1.79 3.52
N THR A 69 -2.62 1.09 3.92
CA THR A 69 -3.11 1.07 5.31
C THR A 69 -2.02 0.55 6.25
N ILE A 70 -1.30 -0.50 5.85
CA ILE A 70 -0.18 -1.07 6.61
C ILE A 70 1.00 -0.09 6.67
N ILE A 71 1.32 0.58 5.56
CA ILE A 71 2.40 1.58 5.47
C ILE A 71 2.12 2.80 6.37
N LEU A 72 0.91 3.35 6.34
CA LEU A 72 0.53 4.48 7.21
C LEU A 72 0.64 4.12 8.70
N ASP A 73 0.28 2.90 9.07
CA ASP A 73 0.47 2.42 10.44
C ASP A 73 1.96 2.27 10.80
N ALA A 74 2.80 1.87 9.84
CA ALA A 74 4.25 1.82 10.06
C ALA A 74 4.84 3.22 10.27
N TYR A 75 4.45 4.20 9.46
CA TYR A 75 4.83 5.60 9.67
C TYR A 75 4.39 6.11 11.04
N ASN A 76 3.15 5.86 11.46
CA ASN A 76 2.69 6.27 12.79
C ASN A 76 3.52 5.67 13.92
N ARG A 77 3.97 4.40 13.80
CA ARG A 77 4.88 3.80 14.79
C ARG A 77 6.26 4.46 14.77
N ILE A 78 6.85 4.66 13.60
CA ILE A 78 8.16 5.32 13.44
C ILE A 78 8.12 6.74 14.03
N LEU A 79 7.14 7.55 13.65
CA LEU A 79 7.01 8.93 14.14
C LEU A 79 6.72 8.98 15.65
N THR A 80 6.03 7.98 16.21
CA THR A 80 5.85 7.87 17.66
C THR A 80 7.16 7.56 18.36
N GLN A 81 7.99 6.68 17.80
CA GLN A 81 9.31 6.39 18.36
C GLN A 81 10.20 7.63 18.33
N MET A 82 10.27 8.32 17.18
CA MET A 82 11.01 9.58 17.04
C MET A 82 10.53 10.64 18.04
N GLN A 83 9.21 10.70 18.28
CA GLN A 83 8.61 11.63 19.24
C GLN A 83 9.05 11.31 20.68
N ASN A 84 9.18 10.03 21.03
CA ASN A 84 9.58 9.60 22.37
C ASN A 84 11.09 9.76 22.62
N GLU A 85 11.90 9.79 21.56
CA GLU A 85 13.36 9.88 21.64
C GLU A 85 13.89 11.31 21.66
N THR A 86 13.14 12.27 21.14
CA THR A 86 13.58 13.68 21.06
C THR A 86 13.20 14.45 22.32
N GLU A 87 14.14 15.23 22.87
CA GLU A 87 13.88 16.19 23.97
C GLU A 87 13.43 17.57 23.45
N ASP A 88 13.60 17.84 22.15
CA ASP A 88 13.20 19.10 21.52
C ASP A 88 11.67 19.20 21.40
N ALA A 89 11.06 20.07 22.22
CA ALA A 89 9.62 20.29 22.27
C ALA A 89 9.04 20.79 20.93
N GLU A 90 9.80 21.54 20.14
CA GLU A 90 9.35 22.04 18.85
C GLU A 90 9.30 20.92 17.81
N VAL A 91 10.25 19.97 17.88
CA VAL A 91 10.26 18.76 17.05
C VAL A 91 9.14 17.81 17.47
N GLN A 92 8.94 17.61 18.78
CA GLN A 92 7.81 16.80 19.29
C GLN A 92 6.47 17.32 18.76
N ASN A 93 6.24 18.63 18.84
CA ASN A 93 4.99 19.23 18.34
C ASN A 93 4.82 19.02 16.83
N LYS A 94 5.87 19.17 16.02
CA LYS A 94 5.81 18.90 14.58
C LYS A 94 5.47 17.44 14.28
N LEU A 95 6.08 16.49 14.98
CA LEU A 95 5.78 15.06 14.85
C LEU A 95 4.31 14.77 15.16
N ILE A 96 3.77 15.37 16.23
CA ILE A 96 2.33 15.29 16.57
C ILE A 96 1.48 15.82 15.41
N LYS A 97 1.80 16.99 14.86
CA LYS A 97 1.04 17.59 13.76
C LYS A 97 1.05 16.69 12.52
N VAL A 98 2.19 16.14 12.13
CA VAL A 98 2.29 15.23 10.97
C VAL A 98 1.47 13.96 11.19
N LYS A 99 1.55 13.33 12.38
CA LYS A 99 0.74 12.15 12.72
C LYS A 99 -0.76 12.43 12.56
N VAL A 100 -1.24 13.59 13.02
CA VAL A 100 -2.65 13.99 12.85
C VAL A 100 -3.07 14.08 11.36
N TYR A 101 -2.16 14.48 10.47
CA TYR A 101 -2.44 14.48 9.02
C TYR A 101 -2.48 13.06 8.45
N LEU A 102 -1.58 12.16 8.88
CA LEU A 102 -1.61 10.76 8.48
C LEU A 102 -2.88 10.05 8.95
N ASP A 103 -3.31 10.30 10.19
CA ASP A 103 -4.54 9.72 10.74
C ASP A 103 -5.78 10.18 9.97
N ARG A 104 -5.82 11.46 9.58
CA ARG A 104 -6.88 11.99 8.71
C ARG A 104 -6.86 11.37 7.33
N LEU A 105 -5.68 11.18 6.74
CA LEU A 105 -5.54 10.50 5.45
C LEU A 105 -6.07 9.07 5.54
N LYS A 106 -5.71 8.36 6.61
CA LYS A 106 -6.18 7.00 6.88
C LYS A 106 -7.70 6.95 6.99
N LEU A 107 -8.28 7.84 7.81
CA LEU A 107 -9.73 7.89 8.07
C LEU A 107 -10.55 8.21 6.80
N HIS A 108 -10.09 9.15 5.97
CA HIS A 108 -10.87 9.64 4.83
C HIS A 108 -10.76 8.77 3.59
N TYR A 109 -9.61 8.16 3.35
CA TYR A 109 -9.33 7.48 2.07
C TYR A 109 -9.31 5.95 2.15
N PHE A 110 -9.25 5.39 3.36
CA PHE A 110 -9.14 3.95 3.57
C PHE A 110 -10.30 3.44 4.42
N SER A 111 -11.08 2.51 3.86
CA SER A 111 -12.24 1.95 4.55
C SER A 111 -11.85 1.06 5.72
N ASP A 112 -12.73 0.98 6.73
CA ASP A 112 -12.59 0.06 7.87
C ASP A 112 -12.45 -1.41 7.45
N LYS A 113 -12.91 -1.77 6.24
CA LYS A 113 -12.71 -3.12 5.69
C LYS A 113 -11.23 -3.47 5.54
N HIS A 114 -10.38 -2.51 5.16
CA HIS A 114 -8.93 -2.75 5.05
C HIS A 114 -8.29 -2.91 6.44
N ASN A 115 -8.73 -2.14 7.44
CA ASN A 115 -8.30 -2.33 8.82
C ASN A 115 -8.70 -3.71 9.34
N LYS A 116 -9.95 -4.12 9.13
CA LYS A 116 -10.44 -5.45 9.53
C LYS A 116 -9.67 -6.57 8.84
N LEU A 117 -9.44 -6.45 7.54
CA LEU A 117 -8.68 -7.44 6.76
C LEU A 117 -7.23 -7.54 7.26
N LYS A 118 -6.58 -6.41 7.55
CA LYS A 118 -5.24 -6.39 8.15
C LYS A 118 -5.22 -7.13 9.50
N THR A 119 -6.20 -6.90 10.37
CA THR A 119 -6.30 -7.58 11.67
C THR A 119 -6.44 -9.08 11.48
N GLN A 120 -7.37 -9.52 10.62
CA GLN A 120 -7.58 -10.94 10.34
C GLN A 120 -6.32 -11.60 9.75
N ALA A 121 -5.63 -10.93 8.83
CA ALA A 121 -4.36 -11.42 8.28
C ALA A 121 -3.29 -11.55 9.36
N SER A 122 -3.20 -10.58 10.28
CA SER A 122 -2.23 -10.62 11.38
C SER A 122 -2.53 -11.75 12.37
N GLU A 123 -3.80 -12.02 12.67
CA GLU A 123 -4.24 -13.13 13.52
C GLU A 123 -3.85 -14.49 12.91
N VAL A 124 -4.07 -14.65 11.60
CA VAL A 124 -3.67 -15.86 10.87
C VAL A 124 -2.14 -16.05 10.90
N MET A 125 -1.37 -14.99 10.65
CA MET A 125 0.09 -15.04 10.67
C MET A 125 0.67 -15.27 12.08
N ALA A 126 -0.10 -15.00 13.14
CA ALA A 126 0.30 -15.20 14.53
C ALA A 126 -0.11 -16.58 15.09
N LEU A 127 -0.67 -17.46 14.27
CA LEU A 127 -1.06 -18.81 14.69
C LEU A 127 0.15 -19.59 15.20
N LYS A 128 -0.06 -20.31 16.31
CA LYS A 128 0.95 -21.23 16.87
C LYS A 128 0.86 -22.56 16.13
N GLU A 129 1.53 -22.66 15.00
CA GLU A 129 1.48 -23.83 14.10
C GLU A 129 1.97 -25.13 14.78
N THR A 130 2.79 -25.02 15.82
CA THR A 130 3.26 -26.15 16.63
C THR A 130 2.27 -26.60 17.71
N ASP A 131 1.19 -25.85 17.97
CA ASP A 131 0.17 -26.22 18.95
C ASP A 131 -0.72 -27.34 18.39
N PRO A 132 -0.76 -28.53 19.03
CA PRO A 132 -1.58 -29.65 18.57
C PRO A 132 -3.08 -29.32 18.43
N LEU A 133 -3.61 -28.40 19.25
CA LEU A 133 -5.01 -27.97 19.14
C LEU A 133 -5.25 -27.14 17.87
N VAL A 134 -4.31 -26.26 17.52
CA VAL A 134 -4.36 -25.46 16.29
C VAL A 134 -4.31 -26.39 15.08
N GLN A 135 -3.40 -27.37 15.06
CA GLN A 135 -3.30 -28.35 13.98
C GLN A 135 -4.60 -29.15 13.79
N ARG A 136 -5.21 -29.61 14.89
CA ARG A 136 -6.48 -30.35 14.83
C ARG A 136 -7.64 -29.48 14.29
N LYS A 137 -7.71 -28.20 14.69
CA LYS A 137 -8.71 -27.26 14.15
C LYS A 137 -8.48 -26.99 12.66
N ALA A 138 -7.23 -26.78 12.24
CA ALA A 138 -6.88 -26.58 10.85
C ALA A 138 -7.32 -27.77 9.98
N LEU A 139 -7.07 -29.01 10.44
CA LEU A 139 -7.52 -30.21 9.74
C LEU A 139 -9.05 -30.33 9.69
N PHE A 140 -9.74 -29.97 10.77
CA PHE A 140 -11.21 -30.00 10.83
C PHE A 140 -11.86 -29.07 9.80
N GLU A 141 -11.26 -27.90 9.55
CA GLU A 141 -11.82 -26.88 8.65
C GLU A 141 -11.33 -27.00 7.19
N LEU A 142 -10.33 -27.85 6.93
CA LEU A 142 -9.59 -27.88 5.66
C LEU A 142 -10.47 -28.10 4.42
N ILE A 143 -11.45 -29.00 4.49
CA ILE A 143 -12.37 -29.24 3.36
C ILE A 143 -13.14 -27.96 2.99
N LYS A 144 -13.62 -27.24 4.00
CA LYS A 144 -14.35 -25.98 3.78
C LYS A 144 -13.42 -24.93 3.18
N VAL A 145 -12.23 -24.75 3.74
CA VAL A 145 -11.22 -23.81 3.23
C VAL A 145 -10.88 -24.11 1.77
N TYR A 146 -10.72 -25.39 1.42
CA TYR A 146 -10.46 -25.82 0.04
C TYR A 146 -11.57 -25.38 -0.92
N HIS A 147 -12.84 -25.61 -0.55
CA HIS A 147 -13.98 -25.19 -1.37
C HIS A 147 -14.08 -23.67 -1.54
N GLU A 148 -13.88 -22.92 -0.46
CA GLU A 148 -13.87 -21.45 -0.54
C GLU A 148 -12.74 -20.94 -1.44
N ALA A 149 -11.55 -21.55 -1.36
CA ALA A 149 -10.42 -21.19 -2.22
C ALA A 149 -10.71 -21.47 -3.72
N ASP A 150 -11.32 -22.62 -4.05
CA ASP A 150 -11.68 -22.93 -5.44
C ASP A 150 -12.76 -21.97 -5.98
N ASN A 151 -13.72 -21.57 -5.14
CA ASN A 151 -14.75 -20.59 -5.50
C ASN A 151 -14.21 -19.18 -5.79
N LEU A 152 -13.07 -18.82 -5.18
CA LEU A 152 -12.40 -17.53 -5.42
C LEU A 152 -11.62 -17.50 -6.74
N ARG A 153 -11.50 -18.61 -7.46
CA ARG A 153 -10.85 -18.65 -8.78
C ARG A 153 -11.56 -17.70 -9.73
N ASP A 154 -10.80 -16.81 -10.36
CA ASP A 154 -11.34 -15.78 -11.24
C ASP A 154 -12.14 -16.38 -12.43
N THR A 155 -13.47 -16.26 -12.36
CA THR A 155 -14.40 -16.78 -13.38
C THR A 155 -14.52 -15.84 -14.59
N SER A 156 -13.87 -14.67 -14.57
CA SER A 156 -13.86 -13.70 -15.66
C SER A 156 -13.41 -14.33 -17.00
N VAL A 157 -12.42 -15.24 -16.96
CA VAL A 157 -11.91 -15.96 -18.12
C VAL A 157 -12.95 -16.96 -18.69
N GLN A 158 -13.67 -17.67 -17.82
CA GLN A 158 -14.71 -18.64 -18.22
C GLN A 158 -15.96 -17.95 -18.78
N ASN A 159 -16.42 -16.87 -18.13
CA ASN A 159 -17.57 -16.10 -18.58
C ASN A 159 -17.33 -15.42 -19.93
N HIS A 160 -16.10 -14.99 -20.23
CA HIS A 160 -15.77 -14.41 -21.53
C HIS A 160 -15.79 -15.44 -22.66
N ARG A 161 -15.36 -16.69 -22.37
CA ARG A 161 -15.37 -17.82 -23.33
C ARG A 161 -16.79 -18.26 -23.66
N SER A 162 -17.66 -18.40 -22.65
CA SER A 162 -19.08 -18.77 -22.84
C SER A 162 -19.86 -17.72 -23.63
N ARG A 163 -19.58 -16.42 -23.40
CA ARG A 163 -20.23 -15.32 -24.15
C ARG A 163 -19.80 -15.26 -25.63
N ARG A 164 -18.56 -15.67 -25.95
CA ARG A 164 -18.09 -15.79 -27.35
C ARG A 164 -18.71 -16.98 -28.07
N GLN A 165 -18.83 -18.12 -27.39
CA GLN A 165 -19.47 -19.32 -27.94
C GLN A 165 -20.98 -19.11 -28.19
N ALA A 166 -21.70 -18.42 -27.30
CA ALA A 166 -23.11 -18.07 -27.48
C ALA A 166 -23.36 -17.07 -28.64
N LYS A 167 -22.39 -16.21 -28.96
CA LYS A 167 -22.47 -15.30 -30.12
C LYS A 167 -22.14 -16.00 -31.44
N ALA A 168 -21.21 -16.95 -31.43
CA ALA A 168 -20.87 -17.76 -32.60
C ALA A 168 -22.04 -18.68 -33.01
N SER A 169 -22.72 -19.30 -32.05
CA SER A 169 -23.88 -20.15 -32.31
C SER A 169 -25.13 -19.38 -32.78
N LYS A 170 -25.33 -18.12 -32.33
CA LYS A 170 -26.38 -17.25 -32.89
C LYS A 170 -26.13 -16.85 -34.35
N LYS A 171 -24.87 -16.59 -34.73
CA LYS A 171 -24.51 -16.23 -36.12
C LYS A 171 -24.68 -17.40 -37.09
N HIS A 172 -24.56 -18.64 -36.62
CA HIS A 172 -24.80 -19.84 -37.43
C HIS A 172 -26.29 -20.13 -37.62
N ARG A 173 -27.15 -19.75 -36.65
CA ARG A 173 -28.61 -19.94 -36.73
C ARG A 173 -29.34 -18.89 -37.57
N SER A 174 -28.76 -17.70 -37.79
CA SER A 174 -29.37 -16.63 -38.58
C SER A 174 -29.00 -16.66 -40.07
N LYS A 175 -28.34 -17.72 -40.54
CA LYS A 175 -27.90 -17.93 -41.93
C LYS A 175 -28.45 -19.21 -42.54
N SER A 176 -29.41 -19.86 -41.87
CA SER A 176 -30.18 -20.99 -42.40
C SER A 176 -31.62 -20.58 -42.63
#